data_AF-A0A7K1ZKF7-F1
#
_entry.id   AF-A0A7K1ZKF7-F1
#
_cell.length_a   1.000
_cell.length_b   1.000
_cell.length_c   1.000
_cell.angle_alpha   90.00
_cell.angle_beta   90.00
_cell.angle_gamma   90.00
#
_symmetry.space_group_name_H-M   'P 1'
#
loop_
_entity.id
_entity.type
_entity.pdbx_description
1 polymer ?
#
loop_
_entity_poly.entity_id
_entity_poly.type
_entity_poly.pdbx_seq_one_letter_code
_entity_poly.pdbx_strand_id
1 'polypeptide(L)'
;MNSRFIAVRLKALFLLVPMLVVGFTPIAPAWSQNDLVPTDPNVLNQLVSRQIIASLQSSHAQVRSQTLKNVIVYATLDFDQVDLAGMTAALAEVAEEDELKSNRRLAVAALRSIDSWRAKRYLSHLDGMGDTEYRSLVASVLSEYHTTQTSGSL
;
A
#
# COMPACT_ATOMS: atom_id res chain seq x y z
N MET A 1 9.81 55.05 -19.65
CA MET A 1 10.88 54.02 -19.56
C MET A 1 11.27 53.89 -18.10
N ASN A 2 10.98 52.76 -17.45
CA ASN A 2 11.66 52.24 -16.25
C ASN A 2 11.03 50.88 -15.82
N SER A 3 10.96 49.92 -16.74
CA SER A 3 10.47 48.55 -16.48
C SER A 3 11.60 47.58 -16.12
N ARG A 4 12.54 47.98 -15.26
CA ARG A 4 13.62 47.09 -14.81
C ARG A 4 13.86 47.07 -13.29
N PHE A 5 13.13 47.85 -12.51
CA PHE A 5 13.32 47.91 -11.04
C PHE A 5 12.30 47.15 -10.19
N ILE A 6 11.20 46.66 -10.77
CA ILE A 6 10.15 45.95 -10.00
C ILE A 6 10.37 44.42 -10.00
N ALA A 7 11.12 43.89 -10.97
CA ALA A 7 11.30 42.45 -11.14
C ALA A 7 12.31 41.81 -10.14
N VAL A 8 13.10 42.60 -9.42
CA VAL A 8 14.19 42.09 -8.57
C VAL A 8 13.80 41.99 -7.09
N ARG A 9 12.82 42.79 -6.61
CA ARG A 9 12.43 42.76 -5.18
C ARG A 9 11.36 41.74 -4.81
N LEU A 10 10.71 41.09 -5.78
CA LEU A 10 9.70 40.07 -5.51
C LEU A 10 10.27 38.64 -5.42
N LYS A 11 11.51 38.41 -5.90
CA LYS A 11 12.14 37.07 -5.87
C LYS A 11 12.78 36.72 -4.52
N ALA A 12 13.11 37.71 -3.70
CA ALA A 12 13.71 37.47 -2.38
C ALA A 12 12.66 37.20 -1.28
N LEU A 13 11.38 37.56 -1.49
CA LEU A 13 10.34 37.37 -0.48
C LEU A 13 9.68 35.98 -0.56
N PHE A 14 9.75 35.31 -1.72
CA PHE A 14 9.23 33.94 -1.87
C PHE A 14 10.21 32.84 -1.45
N LEU A 15 11.46 33.19 -1.13
CA LEU A 15 12.49 32.24 -0.68
C LEU A 15 12.59 32.11 0.85
N LEU A 16 11.70 32.76 1.62
CA LEU A 16 11.71 32.74 3.09
C LEU A 16 10.43 32.14 3.72
N VAL A 17 9.61 31.41 2.95
CA VAL A 17 8.32 30.88 3.44
C VAL A 17 8.25 29.36 3.67
N PRO A 18 9.16 28.46 3.20
CA PRO A 18 9.11 27.07 3.67
C PRO A 18 9.93 26.82 4.95
N MET A 19 10.76 27.75 5.43
CA MET A 19 11.66 27.51 6.58
C MET A 19 11.06 27.84 7.96
N LEU A 20 9.78 28.20 8.01
CA LEU A 20 9.03 28.51 9.25
C LEU A 20 7.71 27.74 9.37
N VAL A 21 7.64 26.56 8.72
CA VAL A 21 6.66 25.51 9.06
C VAL A 21 7.43 24.25 9.48
N VAL A 22 8.55 24.46 10.18
CA VAL A 22 9.26 23.45 10.96
C VAL A 22 9.07 23.84 12.41
N GLY A 23 7.89 23.55 12.94
CA GLY A 23 7.53 23.91 14.30
C GLY A 23 6.05 23.69 14.50
N PHE A 24 5.72 22.65 15.27
CA PHE A 24 4.37 22.26 15.68
C PHE A 24 3.53 21.50 14.64
N THR A 25 4.04 20.38 14.14
CA THR A 25 3.13 19.21 14.17
C THR A 25 2.91 18.90 15.65
N PRO A 26 1.66 18.82 16.15
CA PRO A 26 1.45 18.31 17.49
C PRO A 26 2.20 16.97 17.54
N ILE A 27 3.04 16.81 18.58
CA ILE A 27 3.46 15.51 19.06
C ILE A 27 2.21 14.65 18.94
N ALA A 28 2.23 13.66 18.03
CA ALA A 28 1.16 12.67 17.95
C ALA A 28 0.83 12.33 19.40
N PRO A 29 -0.44 12.48 19.85
CA PRO A 29 -0.77 12.36 21.26
C PRO A 29 -0.02 11.15 21.78
N ALA A 30 0.75 11.29 22.85
CA ALA A 30 1.47 10.17 23.42
C ALA A 30 0.40 9.13 23.72
N TRP A 31 0.23 8.17 22.81
CA TRP A 31 -0.70 7.09 22.95
C TRP A 31 -0.23 6.44 24.22
N SER A 32 -1.02 6.54 25.28
CA SER A 32 -0.64 5.88 26.52
C SER A 32 -0.40 4.43 26.11
N GLN A 33 0.67 3.79 26.58
CA GLN A 33 0.99 2.42 26.18
C GLN A 33 -0.12 1.40 26.54
N ASN A 34 -1.22 1.88 27.14
CA ASN A 34 -2.44 1.16 27.48
C ASN A 34 -3.67 1.57 26.63
N ASP A 35 -3.57 2.54 25.72
CA ASP A 35 -4.65 2.89 24.77
C ASP A 35 -4.60 1.96 23.56
N LEU A 36 -4.96 0.70 23.87
CA LEU A 36 -5.79 -0.20 23.08
C LEU A 36 -5.39 -0.38 21.61
N VAL A 37 -4.20 -0.92 21.37
CA VAL A 37 -4.11 -1.93 20.30
C VAL A 37 -5.01 -3.08 20.75
N PRO A 38 -6.10 -3.38 20.02
CA PRO A 38 -6.99 -4.46 20.43
C PRO A 38 -6.20 -5.76 20.48
N THR A 39 -6.15 -6.36 21.66
CA THR A 39 -5.44 -7.62 21.92
C THR A 39 -6.24 -8.84 21.49
N ASP A 40 -7.54 -8.68 21.20
CA ASP A 40 -8.35 -9.72 20.58
C ASP A 40 -7.91 -9.92 19.12
N PRO A 41 -7.38 -11.10 18.76
CA PRO A 41 -6.94 -11.40 17.38
C PRO A 41 -8.03 -11.16 16.34
N ASN A 42 -9.31 -11.33 16.70
CA ASN A 42 -10.42 -11.10 15.78
C ASN A 42 -10.59 -9.61 15.46
N VAL A 43 -10.40 -8.74 16.45
CA VAL A 43 -10.52 -7.29 16.27
C VAL A 43 -9.32 -6.76 15.49
N LEU A 44 -8.10 -7.23 15.80
CA LEU A 44 -6.91 -6.90 15.04
C LEU A 44 -7.06 -7.30 13.55
N ASN A 45 -7.53 -8.52 13.31
CA ASN A 45 -7.79 -9.02 11.96
C ASN A 45 -8.80 -8.14 11.21
N GLN A 46 -9.92 -7.77 11.85
CA GLN A 46 -10.91 -6.87 11.24
C GLN A 46 -10.33 -5.49 10.90
N LEU A 47 -9.49 -4.93 11.78
CA LEU A 47 -8.84 -3.65 11.52
C LEU A 47 -7.83 -3.72 10.37
N VAL A 48 -7.00 -4.76 10.33
CA VAL A 48 -6.04 -4.99 9.24
C VAL A 48 -6.80 -5.16 7.92
N SER A 49 -7.85 -5.98 7.90
CA SER A 49 -8.67 -6.21 6.71
C SER A 49 -9.34 -4.93 6.20
N ARG A 50 -9.90 -4.10 7.09
CA ARG A 50 -10.46 -2.79 6.74
C ARG A 50 -9.39 -1.83 6.20
N GLN A 51 -8.23 -1.80 6.84
CA GLN A 51 -7.13 -0.93 6.41
C GLN A 51 -6.61 -1.33 5.03
N ILE A 52 -6.52 -2.63 4.73
CA ILE A 52 -6.14 -3.13 3.41
C ILE A 52 -7.14 -2.64 2.36
N ILE A 53 -8.44 -2.85 2.58
CA ILE A 53 -9.48 -2.39 1.64
C ILE A 53 -9.40 -0.88 1.41
N ALA A 54 -9.29 -0.08 2.48
CA ALA A 54 -9.17 1.37 2.38
C ALA A 54 -7.90 1.79 1.61
N SER A 55 -6.79 1.07 1.79
CA SER A 55 -5.52 1.37 1.11
C SER A 55 -5.55 0.97 -0.37
N LEU A 56 -6.29 -0.08 -0.73
CA LEU A 56 -6.56 -0.45 -2.13
C LEU A 56 -7.41 0.59 -2.86
N GLN A 57 -8.27 1.32 -2.15
CA GLN A 57 -9.09 2.41 -2.70
C GLN A 57 -8.35 3.77 -2.70
N SER A 58 -7.08 3.81 -2.32
CA SER A 58 -6.30 5.06 -2.30
C SER A 58 -6.19 5.66 -3.69
N SER A 59 -6.31 7.00 -3.79
CA SER A 59 -6.00 7.73 -5.04
C SER A 59 -4.52 7.61 -5.44
N HIS A 60 -3.64 7.31 -4.49
CA HIS A 60 -2.22 7.18 -4.72
C HIS A 60 -1.85 5.78 -5.20
N ALA A 61 -1.45 5.67 -6.46
CA ALA A 61 -1.06 4.39 -7.06
C ALA A 61 0.05 3.65 -6.29
N GLN A 62 0.98 4.37 -5.67
CA GLN A 62 2.05 3.79 -4.85
C GLN A 62 1.50 3.13 -3.57
N VAL A 63 0.48 3.71 -2.94
CA VAL A 63 -0.17 3.14 -1.75
C VAL A 63 -0.88 1.84 -2.14
N ARG A 64 -1.61 1.84 -3.26
CA ARG A 64 -2.25 0.63 -3.79
C ARG A 64 -1.22 -0.45 -4.10
N SER A 65 -0.14 -0.09 -4.80
CA SER A 65 0.96 -1.01 -5.13
C SER A 65 1.58 -1.64 -3.90
N GLN A 66 1.93 -0.85 -2.89
CA GLN A 66 2.51 -1.36 -1.64
C GLN A 66 1.51 -2.26 -0.88
N THR A 67 0.24 -1.89 -0.88
CA THR A 67 -0.82 -2.71 -0.25
C THR A 67 -0.93 -4.08 -0.90
N LEU A 68 -0.93 -4.13 -2.24
CA LEU A 68 -0.96 -5.39 -2.98
C LEU A 68 0.26 -6.26 -2.70
N LYS A 69 1.46 -5.66 -2.63
CA LYS A 69 2.69 -6.37 -2.23
C LYS A 69 2.55 -6.97 -0.82
N ASN A 70 2.04 -6.21 0.14
CA ASN A 70 1.82 -6.70 1.50
C ASN A 70 0.83 -7.87 1.52
N VAL A 71 -0.26 -7.81 0.74
CA VAL A 71 -1.21 -8.94 0.61
C VAL A 71 -0.52 -10.19 0.06
N ILE A 72 0.34 -10.05 -0.96
CA ILE A 72 1.13 -11.18 -1.49
C ILE A 72 2.02 -11.78 -0.39
N VAL A 73 2.69 -10.94 0.41
CA VAL A 73 3.51 -11.39 1.53
C VAL A 73 2.66 -12.14 2.57
N TYR A 74 1.52 -11.57 2.98
CA TYR A 74 0.62 -12.18 3.95
C TYR A 74 0.10 -13.54 3.49
N ALA A 75 -0.30 -13.62 2.22
CA ALA A 75 -0.81 -14.85 1.62
C ALA A 75 0.27 -15.92 1.45
N THR A 76 1.53 -15.54 1.22
CA THR A 76 2.62 -16.48 0.91
C THR A 76 3.36 -16.97 2.15
N LEU A 77 3.48 -16.14 3.18
CA LEU A 77 4.17 -16.47 4.43
C LEU A 77 3.22 -17.01 5.52
N ASP A 78 1.99 -17.32 5.14
CA ASP A 78 0.96 -17.94 5.99
C ASP A 78 0.70 -17.14 7.28
N PHE A 79 0.43 -15.84 7.13
CA PHE A 79 -0.01 -15.02 8.24
C PHE A 79 -1.49 -15.32 8.56
N ASP A 80 -1.72 -16.39 9.33
CA ASP A 80 -3.03 -16.84 9.85
C ASP A 80 -3.88 -15.74 10.53
N GLN A 81 -3.27 -14.60 10.82
CA GLN A 81 -3.86 -13.48 11.53
C GLN A 81 -4.63 -12.49 10.63
N VAL A 82 -4.59 -12.65 9.30
CA VAL A 82 -5.26 -11.75 8.34
C VAL A 82 -6.34 -12.47 7.55
N ASP A 83 -7.59 -11.98 7.59
CA ASP A 83 -8.70 -12.49 6.79
C ASP A 83 -8.57 -12.03 5.33
N LEU A 84 -7.76 -12.77 4.58
CA LEU A 84 -7.54 -12.54 3.15
C LEU A 84 -8.75 -12.92 2.28
N ALA A 85 -9.70 -13.71 2.80
CA ALA A 85 -10.88 -14.12 2.04
C ALA A 85 -11.90 -12.98 1.93
N GLY A 86 -11.96 -12.08 2.91
CA GLY A 86 -12.84 -10.90 2.91
C GLY A 86 -12.46 -9.82 1.89
N MET A 87 -11.20 -9.80 1.43
CA MET A 87 -10.68 -8.76 0.52
C MET A 87 -10.65 -9.15 -0.96
N THR A 88 -11.03 -10.39 -1.32
CA THR A 88 -10.93 -10.88 -2.70
C THR A 88 -11.72 -10.05 -3.71
N ALA A 89 -12.85 -9.46 -3.29
CA ALA A 89 -13.65 -8.59 -4.15
C ALA A 89 -12.92 -7.28 -4.49
N ALA A 90 -12.33 -6.62 -3.48
CA ALA A 90 -11.55 -5.39 -3.68
C ALA A 90 -10.29 -5.65 -4.51
N LEU A 91 -9.66 -6.82 -4.35
CA LEU A 91 -8.53 -7.21 -5.19
C LEU A 91 -8.95 -7.43 -6.65
N ALA A 92 -10.13 -8.01 -6.88
CA ALA A 92 -10.66 -8.19 -8.24
C ALA A 92 -10.95 -6.84 -8.92
N GLU A 93 -11.57 -5.91 -8.20
CA GLU A 93 -11.81 -4.54 -8.68
C GLU A 93 -10.50 -3.85 -9.11
N VAL A 94 -9.44 -3.94 -8.29
CA VAL A 94 -8.12 -3.41 -8.66
C VAL A 94 -7.50 -4.15 -9.86
N ALA A 95 -7.75 -5.46 -9.99
CA ALA A 95 -7.26 -6.24 -11.13
C ALA A 95 -7.93 -5.85 -12.45
N GLU A 96 -9.20 -5.44 -12.40
CA GLU A 96 -10.00 -5.02 -13.56
C GLU A 96 -9.77 -3.56 -13.92
N GLU A 97 -9.81 -2.67 -12.92
CA GLU A 97 -10.05 -1.24 -13.15
C GLU A 97 -8.86 -0.32 -12.85
N ASP A 98 -7.82 -0.78 -12.13
CA ASP A 98 -6.71 0.12 -11.76
C ASP A 98 -6.02 0.67 -13.01
N GLU A 99 -5.80 1.99 -13.06
CA GLU A 99 -5.17 2.68 -14.18
C GLU A 99 -3.78 2.09 -14.53
N LEU A 100 -3.02 1.69 -13.51
CA LEU A 100 -1.67 1.14 -13.69
C LEU A 100 -1.70 -0.36 -13.94
N LYS A 101 -1.18 -0.77 -15.11
CA LYS A 101 -1.00 -2.18 -15.45
C LYS A 101 -0.20 -2.95 -14.41
N SER A 102 0.80 -2.32 -13.78
CA SER A 102 1.59 -2.94 -12.71
C SER A 102 0.73 -3.30 -11.50
N ASN A 103 -0.23 -2.46 -11.12
CA ASN A 103 -1.15 -2.74 -10.01
C ASN A 103 -2.14 -3.83 -10.38
N ARG A 104 -2.69 -3.81 -11.61
CA ARG A 104 -3.55 -4.90 -12.10
C ARG A 104 -2.85 -6.26 -12.02
N ARG A 105 -1.57 -6.31 -12.45
CA ARG A 105 -0.73 -7.52 -12.34
C ARG A 105 -0.51 -7.93 -10.88
N LEU A 106 -0.17 -6.99 -10.00
CA LEU A 106 0.01 -7.28 -8.56
C LEU A 106 -1.29 -7.81 -7.93
N ALA A 107 -2.45 -7.30 -8.33
CA ALA A 107 -3.75 -7.75 -7.85
C ALA A 107 -4.09 -9.19 -8.31
N VAL A 108 -3.81 -9.53 -9.58
CA VAL A 108 -3.91 -10.91 -10.06
C VAL A 108 -2.97 -11.84 -9.28
N ALA A 109 -1.73 -11.42 -9.01
CA ALA A 109 -0.80 -12.21 -8.21
C ALA A 109 -1.28 -12.38 -6.76
N ALA A 110 -1.84 -11.34 -6.13
CA ALA A 110 -2.42 -11.40 -4.80
C ALA A 110 -3.59 -12.40 -4.74
N LEU A 111 -4.52 -12.32 -5.70
CA LEU A 111 -5.63 -13.29 -5.80
C LEU A 111 -5.12 -14.73 -5.96
N ARG A 112 -4.10 -14.95 -6.79
CA ARG A 112 -3.49 -16.27 -6.96
C ARG A 112 -2.84 -16.78 -5.66
N SER A 113 -2.15 -15.91 -4.92
CA SER A 113 -1.50 -16.30 -3.66
C SER A 113 -2.48 -16.64 -2.54
N ILE A 114 -3.68 -16.02 -2.51
CA ILE A 114 -4.72 -16.33 -1.51
C ILE A 114 -5.30 -17.75 -1.69
N ASP A 115 -5.31 -18.26 -2.93
CA ASP A 115 -5.77 -19.60 -3.32
C ASP A 115 -7.19 -20.04 -2.85
N SER A 116 -8.02 -19.09 -2.39
CA SER A 116 -9.39 -19.38 -1.95
C SER A 116 -10.34 -19.65 -3.13
N TRP A 117 -11.44 -20.37 -2.87
CA TRP A 117 -12.51 -20.58 -3.87
C TRP A 117 -13.03 -19.25 -4.44
N ARG A 118 -13.18 -18.20 -3.60
CA ARG A 118 -13.59 -16.86 -4.06
C ARG A 118 -12.57 -16.26 -5.00
N ALA A 119 -11.28 -16.32 -4.64
CA ALA A 119 -10.21 -15.80 -5.48
C ALA A 119 -10.15 -16.52 -6.84
N LYS A 120 -10.26 -17.85 -6.85
CA LYS A 120 -10.33 -18.67 -8.08
C LYS A 120 -11.49 -18.26 -8.99
N ARG A 121 -12.65 -17.93 -8.41
CA ARG A 121 -13.81 -17.42 -9.17
C ARG A 121 -13.56 -16.06 -9.80
N TYR A 122 -12.88 -15.13 -9.12
CA TYR A 122 -12.53 -13.86 -9.74
C TYR A 122 -11.49 -14.06 -10.85
N LEU A 123 -10.45 -14.86 -10.59
CA LEU A 123 -9.39 -15.15 -11.56
C LEU A 123 -9.89 -15.72 -12.90
N SER A 124 -11.00 -16.46 -12.92
CA SER A 124 -11.54 -17.00 -14.17
C SER A 124 -12.09 -15.94 -15.14
N HIS A 125 -12.28 -14.70 -14.68
CA HIS A 125 -12.81 -13.59 -15.47
C HIS A 125 -11.74 -12.52 -15.79
N LEU A 126 -10.52 -12.68 -15.28
CA LEU A 126 -9.43 -11.72 -15.43
C LEU A 126 -8.47 -12.14 -16.53
N ASP A 127 -7.71 -11.17 -17.04
CA ASP A 127 -6.58 -11.45 -17.93
C ASP A 127 -5.58 -12.40 -17.24
N GLY A 128 -5.33 -13.53 -17.91
CA GLY A 128 -4.46 -14.58 -17.40
C GLY A 128 -3.03 -14.08 -17.16
N MET A 129 -2.45 -14.46 -16.02
CA MET A 129 -1.02 -14.32 -15.74
C MET A 129 -0.35 -15.69 -15.89
N GLY A 130 0.66 -15.79 -16.75
CA GLY A 130 1.42 -17.03 -16.92
C GLY A 130 2.17 -17.43 -15.65
N ASP A 131 2.38 -18.73 -15.45
CA ASP A 131 3.00 -19.24 -14.22
C ASP A 131 4.42 -18.72 -13.97
N THR A 132 5.23 -18.58 -15.03
CA THR A 132 6.58 -18.01 -14.92
C THR A 132 6.54 -16.55 -14.48
N GLU A 133 5.61 -15.78 -15.04
CA GLU A 133 5.42 -14.37 -14.68
C GLU A 133 4.97 -14.23 -13.23
N TYR A 134 3.99 -15.04 -12.82
CA TYR A 134 3.51 -15.10 -11.45
C TYR A 134 4.65 -15.39 -10.46
N ARG A 135 5.40 -16.47 -10.69
CA ARG A 135 6.52 -16.87 -9.82
C ARG A 135 7.59 -15.79 -9.74
N SER A 136 7.95 -15.18 -10.87
CA SER A 136 8.94 -14.11 -10.91
C SER A 136 8.50 -12.88 -10.11
N LEU A 137 7.23 -12.49 -10.24
CA LEU A 137 6.67 -11.33 -9.55
C LEU A 137 6.60 -11.59 -8.04
N VAL A 138 6.09 -12.75 -7.62
CA VAL A 138 6.04 -13.11 -6.19
C VAL A 138 7.44 -13.16 -5.58
N ALA A 139 8.41 -13.78 -6.26
CA ALA A 139 9.80 -13.82 -5.80
C ALA A 139 10.40 -12.42 -5.63
N SER A 140 10.12 -11.51 -6.56
CA SER A 140 10.56 -10.11 -6.45
C SER A 140 9.97 -9.41 -5.22
N VAL A 141 8.68 -9.63 -4.94
CA VAL A 141 8.00 -9.03 -3.78
C VAL A 141 8.57 -9.57 -2.48
N LEU A 142 8.79 -10.88 -2.37
CA LEU A 142 9.40 -11.48 -1.18
C LEU A 142 10.85 -11.01 -0.98
N SER A 143 11.63 -10.88 -2.05
CA SER A 143 12.99 -10.34 -1.98
C SER A 143 13.02 -8.90 -1.45
N GLU A 144 12.09 -8.05 -1.91
CA GLU A 144 11.95 -6.66 -1.45
C GLU A 144 11.59 -6.61 0.05
N TYR A 145 10.67 -7.47 0.48
CA TYR A 145 10.29 -7.59 1.89
C TYR A 145 11.48 -7.95 2.79
N HIS A 146 12.25 -8.98 2.44
CA HIS A 146 13.42 -9.41 3.23
C HIS A 146 14.54 -8.36 3.24
N THR A 147 14.75 -7.66 2.12
CA THR A 147 15.77 -6.58 2.05
C THR A 147 15.39 -5.42 2.97
N THR A 148 14.11 -5.06 3.00
CA THR A 148 13.58 -3.98 3.85
C THR A 148 13.70 -4.33 5.33
N GLN A 149 13.40 -5.58 5.71
CA GLN A 149 13.58 -6.03 7.09
C GLN A 149 15.03 -5.97 7.56
N THR A 150 15.96 -6.43 6.71
CA THR A 150 17.39 -6.46 7.07
C THR A 150 17.95 -5.04 7.23
N SER A 151 17.48 -4.10 6.42
CA SER A 151 17.94 -2.70 6.42
C SER A 151 17.40 -1.86 7.58
N GLY A 152 16.32 -2.30 8.25
CA GLY A 152 15.73 -1.62 9.42
C GLY A 152 16.36 -2.00 10.77
N SER A 153 17.45 -2.78 10.77
CA SER A 153 18.10 -3.33 11.97
C SER A 153 19.47 -2.71 12.31
N LEU A 154 19.78 -1.50 11.79
CA LEU A 154 21.03 -0.78 12.03
C LEU A 154 20.83 0.46 12.91
#